data_AF-F3CIK3-F1
#
_entry.id   AF-F3CIK3-F1
#
_cell.length_a   1.000
_cell.length_b   1.000
_cell.length_c   1.000
_cell.angle_alpha   90.00
_cell.angle_beta   90.00
_cell.angle_gamma   90.00
#
_symmetry.space_group_name_H-M   'P 1'
#
loop_
_entity.id
_entity.type
_entity.pdbx_description
1 polymer ?
#
loop_
_entity_poly.entity_id
_entity_poly.type
_entity_poly.pdbx_seq_one_letter_code
_entity_poly.pdbx_strand_id
1 'polypeptide(L)' 'MEILALGDYGFCQETGEAIGVKRLLLVPESLYSVESMRAL' A
#
# COMPACT_ATOMS: atom_id res chain seq x y z
N MET A 1 9.81 1.22 -8.84
CA MET A 1 10.95 0.30 -8.54
C MET A 1 11.67 0.71 -7.25
N GLU A 2 11.74 2.00 -6.92
CA GLU A 2 12.40 2.53 -5.70
C GLU A 2 11.77 2.03 -4.37
N ILE A 3 10.46 1.85 -4.33
CA ILE A 3 9.69 1.40 -3.15
C ILE A 3 10.10 -0.01 -2.67
N LEU A 4 10.47 -0.89 -3.59
CA LEU A 4 10.97 -2.23 -3.24
C LEU A 4 12.37 -2.17 -2.64
N ALA A 5 13.19 -1.20 -3.08
CA ALA A 5 14.56 -1.04 -2.60
C ALA A 5 14.63 -0.45 -1.19
N LEU A 6 13.62 0.34 -0.81
CA LEU A 6 13.52 0.98 0.52
C LEU A 6 12.85 0.08 1.57
N GLY A 7 12.24 -1.04 1.17
CA GLY A 7 11.49 -1.90 2.07
C GLY A 7 10.08 -1.38 2.41
N ASP A 8 9.64 -0.32 1.76
CA ASP A 8 8.33 0.32 1.98
C ASP A 8 7.18 -0.39 1.27
N TYR A 9 7.47 -1.48 0.56
CA TYR A 9 6.45 -2.26 -0.12
C TYR A 9 5.49 -2.91 0.87
N GLY A 10 4.20 -2.66 0.65
CA GLY A 10 3.13 -3.16 1.51
C GLY A 10 2.77 -2.23 2.66
N PHE A 11 3.27 -0.99 2.68
CA PHE A 11 2.84 0.05 3.62
C PHE A 11 2.14 1.21 2.88
N CYS A 12 1.10 1.76 3.51
CA CYS A 12 0.34 2.88 2.98
C CYS A 12 1.19 4.15 3.01
N GLN A 13 1.32 4.84 1.89
CA GLN A 13 2.13 6.07 1.82
C GLN A 13 1.51 7.26 2.58
N GLU A 14 0.22 7.20 2.91
CA GLU A 14 -0.45 8.25 3.68
C GLU A 14 -0.30 8.01 5.20
N THR A 15 -0.56 6.79 5.66
CA THR A 15 -0.64 6.50 7.10
C THR A 15 0.59 5.80 7.67
N GLY A 16 1.41 5.18 6.80
CA GLY A 16 2.51 4.29 7.20
C GLY A 16 2.06 2.91 7.70
N GLU A 17 0.76 2.62 7.72
CA GLU A 17 0.24 1.32 8.17
C GLU A 17 0.35 0.26 7.09
N ALA A 18 0.36 -1.02 7.48
CA ALA A 18 0.43 -2.13 6.53
C ALA A 18 -0.83 -2.21 5.65
N ILE A 19 -0.63 -2.33 4.34
CA ILE A 19 -1.67 -2.62 3.36
C ILE A 19 -2.06 -4.10 3.50
N GLY A 20 -3.37 -4.37 3.59
CA GLY A 20 -3.87 -5.74 3.73
C GLY A 20 -3.44 -6.64 2.57
N VAL A 21 -2.98 -7.86 2.88
CA VAL A 21 -2.47 -8.83 1.90
C VAL A 21 -3.45 -9.10 0.75
N LYS A 22 -4.76 -9.19 1.04
CA LYS A 22 -5.78 -9.38 0.00
C LYS A 22 -5.77 -8.28 -1.06
N ARG A 23 -5.48 -7.03 -0.68
CA ARG A 23 -5.35 -5.90 -1.62
C ARG A 23 -4.13 -6.08 -2.49
N LEU A 24 -2.97 -6.38 -1.89
CA LEU A 24 -1.71 -6.56 -2.62
C LEU A 24 -1.75 -7.76 -3.58
N LEU A 25 -2.48 -8.83 -3.23
CA LEU A 25 -2.70 -9.97 -4.13
C LEU A 25 -3.59 -9.61 -5.34
N LEU A 26 -4.48 -8.63 -5.21
CA LEU A 26 -5.35 -8.16 -6.29
C LEU A 26 -4.70 -7.04 -7.11
N VAL A 27 -3.97 -6.14 -6.47
CA VAL A 27 -3.30 -4.98 -7.06
C VAL A 27 -1.92 -4.83 -6.38
N PRO A 28 -0.88 -5.49 -6.91
CA PRO A 28 0.46 -5.47 -6.34
C PRO A 28 1.09 -4.08 -6.28
N GLU A 29 0.73 -3.18 -7.19
CA GLU A 29 1.26 -1.82 -7.27
C GLU A 29 0.58 -0.84 -6.29
N SER A 30 -0.31 -1.33 -5.41
CA SER A 30 -1.05 -0.48 -4.49
C SER A 30 -0.11 0.24 -3.51
N LEU A 31 -0.21 1.57 -3.48
CA LEU A 31 0.54 2.43 -2.55
C LEU A 31 -0.30 2.89 -1.35
N TYR A 32 -1.61 2.62 -1.37
CA TYR A 32 -2.56 3.07 -0.35
C TYR A 32 -3.44 1.92 0.14
N SER A 33 -3.91 2.03 1.39
CA SER A 33 -4.92 1.14 1.96
C SER A 33 -6.30 1.39 1.34
N VAL A 34 -7.25 0.48 1.57
CA VAL A 34 -8.63 0.67 1.10
C VAL A 34 -9.27 1.87 1.80
N GLU A 35 -8.98 2.02 3.08
CA GLU A 35 -9.43 3.08 3.97
C GLU A 35 -8.96 4.45 3.46
N SER A 36 -7.67 4.58 3.12
CA SER A 36 -7.09 5.80 2.54
C SER A 36 -7.71 6.17 1.19
N MET A 37 -8.03 5.18 0.35
CA MET A 37 -8.66 5.44 -0.96
C MET A 37 -10.15 5.83 -0.86
N ARG A 38 -10.82 5.50 0.25
CA ARG A 38 -12.24 5.81 0.47
C ARG A 38 -12.48 7.22 1.01
N ALA A 39 -11.44 7.94 1.43
CA ALA A 39 -11.54 9.27 2.02
C ALA A 39 -11.81 10.41 0.99
N LEU A 40 -12.39 10.07 -0.18
CA LEU A 40 -12.82 11.02 -1.21
C LEU A 40 -14.32 11.29 -1.13
#